data_AF-A0A6I4UZ15-F1
#
_entry.id   AF-A0A6I4UZ15-F1
#
_cell.length_a   1.000
_cell.length_b   1.000
_cell.length_c   1.000
_cell.angle_alpha   90.00
_cell.angle_beta   90.00
_cell.angle_gamma   90.00
#
_symmetry.space_group_name_H-M   'P 1'
#
loop_
_entity.id
_entity.type
_entity.pdbx_description
1 polymer ?
#
loop_
_entity_poly.entity_id
_entity_poly.type
_entity_poly.pdbx_seq_one_letter_code
_entity_poly.pdbx_strand_id
1 'polypeptide(L)'
;MKNQISNKVLAVSAMLCAFGLAGCAEPAAVTGDTAQQSGPIEVAADTDRLVEAFLRSEYPDTATVLYSYGRADLDGVGDEEYLVYAGGPMMCGSGGCNLLVLKTADGGFTKLGSLTVSQLPVGVLSTSTNGMKDLGVSVYGGGQEPGIMKVPFDGAKYASNPTVEPATKVGSIDLVIIPEGELKPVASAE
;
A
#
# COMPACT_ATOMS: atom_id res chain seq x y z
N MET A 1 25.02 20.14 35.55
CA MET A 1 25.30 21.53 35.13
C MET A 1 24.36 21.87 33.99
N LYS A 2 23.51 22.90 34.17
CA LYS A 2 22.53 23.36 33.18
C LYS A 2 23.08 24.65 32.57
N ASN A 3 23.31 24.71 31.26
CA ASN A 3 23.60 25.96 30.57
C ASN A 3 22.50 26.25 29.53
N GLN A 4 21.65 27.19 29.92
CA GLN A 4 20.66 27.89 29.11
C GLN A 4 21.36 29.06 28.40
N ILE A 5 21.08 29.27 27.11
CA ILE A 5 21.34 30.56 26.46
C ILE A 5 20.07 30.95 25.70
N SER A 6 19.42 31.98 26.23
CA SER A 6 18.27 32.68 25.64
C SER A 6 18.76 34.05 25.21
N ASN A 7 18.41 34.51 24.01
CA ASN A 7 18.64 35.88 23.59
C ASN A 7 17.37 36.46 22.96
N LYS A 8 16.74 37.38 23.70
CA LYS A 8 15.66 38.28 23.27
C LYS A 8 16.23 39.70 23.24
N VAL A 9 16.15 40.41 22.11
CA VAL A 9 16.32 41.87 21.94
C VAL A 9 15.78 42.18 20.53
N LEU A 10 15.01 43.21 20.16
CA LEU A 10 14.24 44.29 20.78
C LEU A 10 13.30 44.81 19.67
N ALA A 11 12.10 45.27 20.00
CA ALA A 11 11.22 46.02 19.10
C ALA A 11 11.59 47.51 19.10
N VAL A 12 11.49 48.22 17.95
CA VAL A 12 11.39 49.69 17.90
C VAL A 12 10.49 50.18 16.74
N SER A 13 9.39 50.79 17.16
CA SER A 13 8.67 52.00 16.69
C SER A 13 8.21 52.24 15.25
N ALA A 14 6.93 52.62 15.22
CA ALA A 14 6.19 53.24 14.13
C ALA A 14 6.59 54.70 13.87
N MET A 15 6.44 55.14 12.62
CA MET A 15 6.29 56.57 12.27
C MET A 15 5.35 56.72 11.07
N LEU A 16 4.27 57.47 11.28
CA LEU A 16 3.25 57.85 10.30
C LEU A 16 3.61 59.22 9.70
N CYS A 17 3.51 59.38 8.37
CA CYS A 17 3.23 60.67 7.71
C CYS A 17 2.76 60.43 6.27
N ALA A 18 1.70 61.15 5.88
CA ALA A 18 0.97 61.04 4.61
C ALA A 18 1.36 62.13 3.59
N PHE A 19 0.66 62.12 2.43
CA PHE A 19 0.73 62.95 1.20
C PHE A 19 1.74 62.44 0.15
N GLY A 20 1.42 62.17 -1.12
CA GLY A 20 0.22 62.32 -1.96
C GLY A 20 0.64 62.32 -3.45
N LEU A 21 -0.28 61.93 -4.34
CA LEU A 21 -0.29 62.07 -5.82
C LEU A 21 0.30 60.95 -6.71
N ALA A 22 -0.65 60.26 -7.36
CA ALA A 22 -0.73 59.94 -8.79
C ALA A 22 0.44 59.19 -9.48
N GLY A 23 0.18 57.93 -9.82
CA GLY A 23 0.89 57.19 -10.85
C GLY A 23 0.24 55.83 -11.09
N CYS A 24 -0.50 55.69 -12.19
CA CYS A 24 -0.98 54.39 -12.66
C CYS A 24 0.20 53.58 -13.18
N ALA A 25 0.46 52.43 -12.56
CA ALA A 25 1.21 51.34 -13.15
C ALA A 25 0.73 50.04 -12.48
N GLU A 26 -0.03 49.24 -13.21
CA GLU A 26 -0.35 47.85 -12.85
C GLU A 26 0.94 47.03 -12.82
N PRO A 27 1.29 46.38 -11.70
CA PRO A 27 2.18 45.23 -11.73
C PRO A 27 1.33 44.00 -12.06
N ALA A 28 1.69 43.39 -13.18
CA ALA A 28 1.17 42.11 -13.67
C ALA A 28 1.04 41.08 -12.54
N ALA A 29 -0.08 40.35 -12.62
CA ALA A 29 -0.38 39.18 -11.81
C ALA A 29 0.87 38.32 -11.60
N VAL A 30 1.31 38.23 -10.34
CA VAL A 30 2.15 37.13 -9.89
C VAL A 30 1.32 35.89 -10.12
N THR A 31 1.73 35.11 -11.13
CA THR A 31 1.33 33.74 -11.33
C THR A 31 1.50 33.01 -10.02
N GLY A 32 0.38 32.69 -9.37
CA GLY A 32 0.34 31.75 -8.27
C GLY A 32 0.85 30.42 -8.81
N ASP A 33 2.06 30.05 -8.37
CA ASP A 33 2.55 28.70 -8.47
C ASP A 33 1.65 27.86 -7.56
N THR A 34 0.63 27.25 -8.17
CA THR A 34 -0.27 26.33 -7.49
C THR A 34 0.55 25.12 -7.09
N ALA A 35 1.03 25.12 -5.84
CA ALA A 35 1.39 23.90 -5.15
C ALA A 35 0.14 23.01 -5.13
N GLN A 36 0.06 22.11 -6.12
CA GLN A 36 -1.00 21.14 -6.27
C GLN A 36 -0.85 20.11 -5.16
N GLN A 37 -1.58 20.34 -4.08
CA GLN A 37 -1.69 19.41 -2.97
C GLN A 37 -2.70 18.34 -3.39
N SER A 38 -2.22 17.27 -4.02
CA SER A 38 -3.03 16.13 -4.46
C SER A 38 -3.79 15.57 -3.26
N GLY A 39 -5.12 15.58 -3.34
CA GLY A 39 -5.98 15.17 -2.22
C GLY A 39 -5.97 13.64 -2.01
N PRO A 40 -6.43 13.14 -0.84
CA PRO A 40 -6.53 11.71 -0.55
C PRO A 40 -7.33 10.90 -1.58
N ILE A 41 -8.31 11.52 -2.23
CA ILE A 41 -9.18 10.88 -3.24
C ILE A 41 -8.41 10.64 -4.55
N GLU A 42 -7.58 11.58 -4.98
CA GLU A 42 -6.82 11.48 -6.24
C GLU A 42 -5.72 10.42 -6.12
N VAL A 43 -5.00 10.40 -5.00
CA VAL A 43 -3.96 9.39 -4.71
C VAL A 43 -4.54 7.97 -4.62
N ALA A 44 -5.72 7.82 -4.01
CA ALA A 44 -6.42 6.54 -3.96
C ALA A 44 -6.84 6.06 -5.36
N ALA A 45 -7.36 6.96 -6.20
CA ALA A 45 -7.73 6.66 -7.59
C ALA A 45 -6.50 6.30 -8.45
N ASP A 46 -5.37 6.98 -8.27
CA ASP A 46 -4.11 6.62 -8.92
C ASP A 46 -3.63 5.24 -8.51
N THR A 47 -3.70 4.93 -7.22
CA THR A 47 -3.30 3.63 -6.68
C THR A 47 -4.18 2.50 -7.22
N ASP A 48 -5.50 2.69 -7.22
CA ASP A 48 -6.46 1.74 -7.80
C ASP A 48 -6.13 1.47 -9.26
N ARG A 49 -5.89 2.53 -10.05
CA ARG A 49 -5.52 2.40 -11.47
C ARG A 49 -4.22 1.61 -11.68
N LEU A 50 -3.21 1.81 -10.82
CA LEU A 50 -1.95 1.07 -10.90
C LEU A 50 -2.13 -0.41 -10.57
N VAL A 51 -2.87 -0.73 -9.50
CA VAL A 51 -3.17 -2.13 -9.13
C VAL A 51 -3.98 -2.82 -10.22
N GLU A 52 -4.98 -2.15 -10.79
CA GLU A 52 -5.80 -2.69 -11.87
C GLU A 52 -5.00 -2.88 -13.17
N ALA A 53 -4.13 -1.94 -13.52
CA ALA A 53 -3.22 -2.09 -14.65
C ALA A 53 -2.30 -3.29 -14.46
N PHE A 54 -1.76 -3.49 -13.25
CA PHE A 54 -0.98 -4.66 -12.93
C PHE A 54 -1.78 -5.96 -13.09
N LEU A 55 -2.98 -6.03 -12.50
CA LEU A 55 -3.83 -7.22 -12.57
C LEU A 55 -4.25 -7.57 -14.00
N ARG A 56 -4.53 -6.57 -14.86
CA ARG A 56 -4.78 -6.79 -16.29
C ARG A 56 -3.57 -7.39 -17.01
N SER A 57 -2.37 -6.94 -16.67
CA SER A 57 -1.13 -7.48 -17.26
C SER A 57 -0.78 -8.88 -16.74
N GLU A 58 -1.10 -9.16 -15.47
CA GLU A 58 -0.81 -10.43 -14.81
C GLU A 58 -1.77 -11.54 -15.27
N TYR A 59 -3.02 -11.18 -15.59
CA TYR A 59 -4.07 -12.12 -15.97
C TYR A 59 -4.73 -11.74 -17.32
N PRO A 60 -3.97 -11.69 -18.44
CA PRO A 60 -4.44 -11.14 -19.71
C PRO A 60 -5.59 -11.94 -20.34
N ASP A 61 -5.65 -13.25 -20.07
CA ASP A 61 -6.64 -14.16 -20.65
C ASP A 61 -7.86 -14.38 -19.73
N THR A 62 -7.91 -13.70 -18.58
CA THR A 62 -9.00 -13.85 -17.61
C THR A 62 -10.07 -12.78 -17.83
N ALA A 63 -11.24 -13.21 -18.31
CA ALA A 63 -12.36 -12.32 -18.61
C ALA A 63 -12.87 -11.51 -17.41
N THR A 64 -12.76 -12.03 -16.19
CA THR A 64 -13.18 -11.31 -14.98
C THR A 64 -12.23 -11.61 -13.84
N VAL A 65 -11.41 -10.62 -13.48
CA VAL A 65 -10.60 -10.62 -12.27
C VAL A 65 -11.32 -9.77 -11.23
N LEU A 66 -11.54 -10.34 -10.06
CA LEU A 66 -11.99 -9.64 -8.86
C LEU A 66 -10.81 -9.50 -7.91
N TYR A 67 -10.77 -8.43 -7.14
CA TYR A 67 -9.68 -8.19 -6.21
C TYR A 67 -10.09 -7.39 -4.98
N SER A 68 -9.26 -7.50 -3.95
CA SER A 68 -9.16 -6.57 -2.83
C SER A 68 -7.69 -6.40 -2.50
N TYR A 69 -7.29 -5.25 -1.97
CA TYR A 69 -5.91 -5.03 -1.58
C TYR A 69 -5.82 -4.15 -0.34
N GLY A 70 -4.67 -4.24 0.32
CA GLY A 70 -4.26 -3.34 1.37
C GLY A 70 -2.75 -3.10 1.30
N ARG A 71 -2.28 -2.15 2.10
CA ARG A 71 -0.88 -1.72 2.12
C ARG A 71 -0.28 -1.97 3.49
N ALA A 72 0.99 -2.33 3.51
CA ALA A 72 1.76 -2.50 4.74
C ALA A 72 3.25 -2.25 4.45
N ASP A 73 3.92 -1.55 5.37
CA ASP A 73 5.38 -1.43 5.40
C ASP A 73 6.00 -2.79 5.83
N LEU A 74 6.38 -3.61 4.86
CA LEU A 74 6.91 -4.95 5.11
C LEU A 74 8.41 -4.90 5.37
N ASP A 75 9.16 -3.99 4.76
CA ASP A 75 10.61 -3.87 4.95
C ASP A 75 11.02 -2.87 6.05
N GLY A 76 10.09 -2.05 6.54
CA GLY A 76 10.33 -1.09 7.61
C GLY A 76 10.99 0.21 7.15
N VAL A 77 11.06 0.48 5.84
CA VAL A 77 11.71 1.69 5.30
C VAL A 77 10.73 2.82 4.99
N GLY A 78 9.42 2.57 5.19
CA GLY A 78 8.36 3.59 5.13
C GLY A 78 7.61 3.67 3.80
N ASP A 79 8.09 3.01 2.75
CA ASP A 79 7.31 2.78 1.53
C ASP A 79 6.49 1.50 1.69
N GLU A 80 5.17 1.59 1.57
CA GLU A 80 4.31 0.42 1.79
C GLU A 80 4.29 -0.52 0.58
N GLU A 81 4.50 -1.81 0.82
CA GLU A 81 4.15 -2.88 -0.11
C GLU A 81 2.64 -3.14 -0.13
N TYR A 82 2.20 -3.78 -1.20
CA TYR A 82 0.81 -4.09 -1.46
C TYR A 82 0.58 -5.58 -1.32
N LEU A 83 -0.41 -5.93 -0.50
CA LEU A 83 -1.01 -7.25 -0.50
C LEU A 83 -2.24 -7.18 -1.40
N VAL A 84 -2.27 -7.95 -2.49
CA VAL A 84 -3.38 -7.95 -3.45
C VAL A 84 -3.97 -9.35 -3.51
N TYR A 85 -5.18 -9.51 -2.97
CA TYR A 85 -5.95 -10.74 -3.09
C TYR A 85 -6.69 -10.73 -4.42
N ALA A 86 -6.25 -11.55 -5.36
CA ALA A 86 -6.78 -11.63 -6.71
C ALA A 86 -7.51 -12.96 -6.93
N GLY A 87 -8.74 -12.88 -7.41
CA GLY A 87 -9.62 -14.02 -7.58
C GLY A 87 -10.68 -13.79 -8.63
N GLY A 88 -11.69 -14.65 -8.62
CA GLY A 88 -12.77 -14.65 -9.59
C GLY A 88 -13.30 -16.06 -9.82
N PRO A 89 -14.49 -16.21 -10.45
CA PRO A 89 -15.15 -17.51 -10.62
C PRO A 89 -14.28 -18.59 -11.28
N MET A 90 -13.37 -18.18 -12.17
CA MET A 90 -12.48 -19.09 -12.90
C MET A 90 -11.07 -19.19 -12.31
N MET A 91 -10.76 -18.39 -11.28
CA MET A 91 -9.42 -18.31 -10.68
C MET A 91 -9.33 -19.01 -9.33
N CYS A 92 -10.40 -18.97 -8.54
CA CYS A 92 -10.40 -19.49 -7.18
C CYS A 92 -10.85 -20.95 -7.14
N GLY A 93 -10.17 -21.74 -6.31
CA GLY A 93 -10.61 -23.09 -5.94
C GLY A 93 -11.18 -23.13 -4.53
N SER A 94 -11.51 -24.32 -4.04
CA SER A 94 -11.97 -24.49 -2.66
C SER A 94 -10.90 -24.17 -1.61
N GLY A 95 -9.62 -24.21 -1.99
CA GLY A 95 -8.49 -23.81 -1.13
C GLY A 95 -8.24 -22.30 -1.10
N GLY A 96 -9.00 -21.51 -1.86
CA GLY A 96 -8.85 -20.05 -1.91
C GLY A 96 -8.34 -19.53 -3.26
N CYS A 97 -7.92 -18.28 -3.25
CA CYS A 97 -7.46 -17.55 -4.45
C CYS A 97 -5.95 -17.22 -4.34
N ASN A 98 -5.48 -16.36 -5.23
CA ASN A 98 -4.09 -15.91 -5.21
C ASN A 98 -3.92 -14.67 -4.33
N LEU A 99 -2.86 -14.66 -3.52
CA LEU A 99 -2.37 -13.47 -2.83
C LEU A 99 -1.04 -13.03 -3.47
N LEU A 100 -1.02 -11.82 -4.02
CA LEU A 100 0.17 -11.21 -4.60
C LEU A 100 0.80 -10.26 -3.58
N VAL A 101 2.12 -10.20 -3.56
CA VAL A 101 2.89 -9.23 -2.77
C VAL A 101 3.67 -8.36 -3.74
N LEU A 102 3.40 -7.06 -3.76
CA LEU A 102 3.94 -6.14 -4.74
C LEU A 102 4.68 -4.99 -4.04
N LYS A 103 5.82 -4.60 -4.58
CA LYS A 103 6.58 -3.41 -4.17
C LYS A 103 6.56 -2.41 -5.31
N THR A 104 6.34 -1.14 -5.02
CA THR A 104 6.43 -0.08 -6.04
C THR A 104 7.86 0.01 -6.58
N ALA A 105 7.99 0.07 -7.90
CA ALA A 105 9.27 0.24 -8.59
C ALA A 105 9.03 0.89 -9.95
N ASP A 106 9.80 1.93 -10.29
CA ASP A 106 9.84 2.55 -11.62
C ASP A 106 8.47 2.84 -12.25
N GLY A 107 7.54 3.43 -11.49
CA GLY A 107 6.20 3.76 -11.98
C GLY A 107 5.24 2.57 -12.13
N GLY A 108 5.63 1.39 -11.63
CA GLY A 108 4.81 0.18 -11.59
C GLY A 108 5.10 -0.66 -10.35
N PHE A 109 5.03 -1.99 -10.52
CA PHE A 109 5.25 -2.94 -9.43
C PHE A 109 6.29 -4.00 -9.78
N THR A 110 7.15 -4.30 -8.80
CA THR A 110 7.91 -5.55 -8.74
C THR A 110 7.16 -6.53 -7.86
N LYS A 111 7.00 -7.78 -8.34
CA LYS A 111 6.33 -8.84 -7.58
C LYS A 111 7.30 -9.55 -6.64
N LEU A 112 7.07 -9.40 -5.33
CA LEU A 112 7.80 -10.07 -4.26
C LEU A 112 7.16 -11.41 -3.85
N GLY A 113 5.98 -11.75 -4.37
CA GLY A 113 5.32 -13.00 -4.04
C GLY A 113 4.07 -13.25 -4.85
N SER A 114 3.77 -14.52 -5.09
CA SER A 114 2.51 -14.99 -5.63
C SER A 114 2.15 -16.28 -4.91
N LEU A 115 1.29 -16.16 -3.92
CA LEU A 115 0.84 -17.25 -3.06
C LEU A 115 -0.46 -17.81 -3.62
N THR A 116 -0.46 -19.11 -3.90
CA THR A 116 -1.69 -19.86 -4.21
C THR A 116 -2.45 -20.22 -2.94
N VAL A 117 -3.69 -20.68 -3.07
CA VAL A 117 -4.51 -21.27 -1.99
C VAL A 117 -4.55 -20.41 -0.71
N SER A 118 -4.63 -19.09 -0.89
CA SER A 118 -4.76 -18.14 0.19
C SER A 118 -6.24 -17.84 0.43
N GLN A 119 -6.63 -17.70 1.68
CA GLN A 119 -7.96 -17.26 2.08
C GLN A 119 -7.87 -15.91 2.82
N LEU A 120 -8.97 -15.16 2.81
CA LEU A 120 -9.12 -13.99 3.67
C LEU A 120 -9.55 -14.43 5.09
N PRO A 121 -9.19 -13.66 6.14
CA PRO A 121 -8.37 -12.46 6.11
C PRO A 121 -6.89 -12.77 5.90
N VAL A 122 -6.14 -11.77 5.41
CA VAL A 122 -4.67 -11.82 5.35
C VAL A 122 -4.07 -10.56 5.99
N GLY A 123 -2.85 -10.68 6.48
CA GLY A 123 -2.16 -9.55 7.07
C GLY A 123 -0.71 -9.85 7.40
N VAL A 124 -0.18 -9.10 8.36
CA VAL A 124 1.23 -9.16 8.75
C VAL A 124 1.37 -9.58 10.21
N LEU A 125 2.49 -10.25 10.50
CA LEU A 125 2.89 -10.60 11.84
C LEU A 125 3.92 -9.59 12.38
N SER A 126 4.10 -9.60 13.69
CA SER A 126 5.14 -8.86 14.40
C SER A 126 6.55 -9.41 14.13
N THR A 127 6.66 -10.66 13.66
CA THR A 127 7.95 -11.27 13.29
C THR A 127 8.41 -10.83 11.91
N SER A 128 9.72 -10.95 11.67
CA SER A 128 10.33 -10.65 10.38
C SER A 128 11.39 -11.71 10.06
N THR A 129 11.47 -12.07 8.78
CA THR A 129 12.46 -13.01 8.25
C THR A 129 13.16 -12.35 7.07
N ASN A 130 14.50 -12.39 7.05
CA ASN A 130 15.32 -11.83 5.97
C ASN A 130 14.99 -10.37 5.61
N GLY A 131 14.70 -9.55 6.62
CA GLY A 131 14.46 -8.12 6.45
C GLY A 131 13.03 -7.72 6.09
N MET A 132 12.11 -8.68 5.91
CA MET A 132 10.69 -8.41 5.64
C MET A 132 9.80 -8.96 6.76
N LYS A 133 8.68 -8.30 7.06
CA LYS A 133 7.63 -8.82 7.93
C LYS A 133 7.09 -10.15 7.40
N ASP A 134 6.87 -11.10 8.29
CA ASP A 134 6.22 -12.35 7.91
C ASP A 134 4.73 -12.11 7.66
N LEU A 135 4.16 -12.78 6.66
CA LEU A 135 2.72 -12.70 6.40
C LEU A 135 1.95 -13.67 7.28
N GLY A 136 0.78 -13.25 7.74
CA GLY A 136 -0.24 -14.14 8.29
C GLY A 136 -1.31 -14.40 7.25
N VAL A 137 -1.39 -15.63 6.74
CA VAL A 137 -2.31 -16.02 5.67
C VAL A 137 -3.29 -17.06 6.17
N SER A 138 -4.59 -16.78 6.05
CA SER A 138 -5.62 -17.77 6.37
C SER A 138 -5.61 -18.88 5.32
N VAL A 139 -5.76 -20.12 5.76
CA VAL A 139 -5.91 -21.30 4.89
C VAL A 139 -7.06 -22.15 5.39
N TYR A 140 -7.87 -22.64 4.46
CA TYR A 140 -8.92 -23.65 4.70
C TYR A 140 -9.46 -24.15 3.35
N GLY A 141 -10.18 -25.28 3.38
CA GLY A 141 -10.72 -25.91 2.17
C GLY A 141 -9.65 -26.68 1.38
N GLY A 142 -10.02 -27.26 0.24
CA GLY A 142 -9.09 -28.09 -0.56
C GLY A 142 -8.50 -29.30 0.18
N GLY A 143 -9.13 -29.74 1.28
CA GLY A 143 -8.62 -30.81 2.15
C GLY A 143 -7.62 -30.36 3.23
N GLN A 144 -7.37 -29.05 3.34
CA GLN A 144 -6.48 -28.48 4.37
C GLN A 144 -7.22 -28.23 5.68
N GLU A 145 -6.53 -28.45 6.79
CA GLU A 145 -7.00 -28.05 8.12
C GLU A 145 -7.05 -26.52 8.20
N PRO A 146 -8.16 -25.92 8.67
CA PRO A 146 -8.22 -24.48 8.85
C PRO A 146 -7.13 -23.95 9.80
N GLY A 147 -6.54 -22.81 9.45
CA GLY A 147 -5.55 -22.15 10.29
C GLY A 147 -4.99 -20.87 9.68
N ILE A 148 -4.15 -20.20 10.47
CA ILE A 148 -3.32 -19.08 10.00
C ILE A 148 -1.90 -19.60 9.84
N MET A 149 -1.32 -19.31 8.68
CA MET A 149 0.03 -19.72 8.33
C MET A 149 0.93 -18.49 8.28
N LYS A 150 2.04 -18.56 9.03
CA LYS A 150 3.15 -17.65 8.88
C LYS A 150 3.88 -17.98 7.59
N VAL A 151 3.96 -17.02 6.67
CA VAL A 151 4.73 -17.16 5.43
C VAL A 151 5.96 -16.23 5.48
N PRO A 152 7.17 -16.80 5.63
CA PRO A 152 8.39 -16.00 5.71
C PRO A 152 8.88 -15.56 4.32
N PHE A 153 9.65 -14.47 4.30
CA PHE A 153 10.39 -14.03 3.12
C PHE A 153 11.75 -14.74 3.05
N ASP A 154 12.12 -15.27 1.88
CA ASP A 154 13.34 -16.05 1.70
C ASP A 154 14.61 -15.21 1.43
N GLY A 155 14.46 -13.89 1.36
CA GLY A 155 15.51 -12.94 0.96
C GLY A 155 15.35 -12.40 -0.46
N ALA A 156 14.47 -13.00 -1.26
CA ALA A 156 14.08 -12.54 -2.59
C ALA A 156 12.56 -12.49 -2.80
N LYS A 157 11.81 -13.45 -2.23
CA LYS A 157 10.36 -13.56 -2.36
C LYS A 157 9.70 -14.25 -1.17
N TYR A 158 8.39 -14.09 -1.05
CA TYR A 158 7.56 -14.93 -0.18
C TYR A 158 7.33 -16.31 -0.79
N ALA A 159 7.21 -17.34 0.06
CA ALA A 159 6.90 -18.69 -0.39
C ALA A 159 5.57 -18.73 -1.16
N SER A 160 5.48 -19.55 -2.21
CA SER A 160 4.35 -19.52 -3.15
C SER A 160 3.09 -20.28 -2.70
N ASN A 161 3.14 -20.96 -1.56
CA ASN A 161 2.01 -21.71 -1.04
C ASN A 161 2.08 -21.72 0.51
N PRO A 162 1.05 -21.17 1.20
CA PRO A 162 1.02 -21.09 2.66
C PRO A 162 0.80 -22.44 3.36
N THR A 163 0.49 -23.52 2.64
CA THR A 163 0.17 -24.84 3.22
C THR A 163 1.33 -25.83 3.19
N VAL A 164 2.53 -25.38 2.77
CA VAL A 164 3.74 -26.21 2.71
C VAL A 164 4.92 -25.45 3.31
N GLU A 165 6.00 -26.16 3.63
CA GLU A 165 7.25 -25.52 4.09
C GLU A 165 7.72 -24.46 3.07
N PRO A 166 8.26 -23.31 3.55
CA PRO A 166 8.62 -22.98 4.93
C PRO A 166 7.49 -22.38 5.78
N ALA A 167 6.24 -22.40 5.32
CA ALA A 167 5.14 -21.83 6.09
C ALA A 167 4.82 -22.66 7.34
N THR A 168 4.51 -21.98 8.45
CA THR A 168 4.24 -22.63 9.75
C THR A 168 2.96 -22.10 10.38
N LYS A 169 2.19 -22.97 11.03
CA LYS A 169 0.94 -22.57 11.71
C LYS A 169 1.23 -21.59 12.86
N VAL A 170 0.41 -20.55 12.97
CA VAL A 170 0.41 -19.56 14.05
C VAL A 170 -1.00 -19.37 14.61
N GLY A 171 -1.11 -18.71 15.77
CA GLY A 171 -2.38 -18.54 16.47
C GLY A 171 -3.29 -17.45 15.88
N SER A 172 -2.71 -16.38 15.36
CA SER A 172 -3.46 -15.20 14.88
C SER A 172 -2.64 -14.37 13.89
N ILE A 173 -3.35 -13.47 13.19
CA ILE A 173 -2.75 -12.36 12.45
C ILE A 173 -2.63 -11.17 13.41
N ASP A 174 -1.46 -10.54 13.49
CA ASP A 174 -1.23 -9.41 14.42
C ASP A 174 -1.84 -8.11 13.89
N LEU A 175 -1.75 -7.88 12.57
CA LEU A 175 -2.41 -6.77 11.89
C LEU A 175 -3.05 -7.27 10.60
N VAL A 176 -4.38 -7.24 10.54
CA VAL A 176 -5.15 -7.57 9.33
C VAL A 176 -5.01 -6.43 8.32
N ILE A 177 -4.61 -6.78 7.09
CA ILE A 177 -4.41 -5.83 5.99
C ILE A 177 -5.55 -5.94 4.98
N ILE A 178 -5.97 -7.17 4.67
CA ILE A 178 -7.16 -7.42 3.84
C ILE A 178 -8.13 -8.25 4.70
N PRO A 179 -9.23 -7.65 5.18
CA PRO A 179 -10.24 -8.37 5.93
C PRO A 179 -11.03 -9.30 5.01
N GLU A 180 -11.85 -10.19 5.59
CA GLU A 180 -12.91 -10.84 4.82
C GLU A 180 -13.85 -9.79 4.21
N GLY A 181 -14.34 -10.06 3.01
CA GLY A 181 -15.26 -9.15 2.34
C GLY A 181 -15.44 -9.44 0.86
N GLU A 182 -16.28 -8.62 0.24
CA GLU A 182 -16.52 -8.67 -1.19
C GLU A 182 -15.30 -8.17 -1.97
N LEU A 183 -15.05 -8.81 -3.12
CA LEU A 183 -14.00 -8.40 -4.05
C LEU A 183 -14.61 -7.50 -5.14
N LYS A 184 -13.91 -6.42 -5.49
CA LYS A 184 -14.32 -5.52 -6.59
C LYS A 184 -13.78 -6.04 -7.93
N PRO A 185 -14.52 -5.85 -9.04
CA PRO A 185 -13.99 -6.19 -10.37
C PRO A 185 -12.87 -5.22 -10.77
N VAL A 186 -11.88 -5.74 -11.50
CA VAL A 186 -10.90 -4.90 -12.21
C VAL A 186 -11.63 -4.12 -13.30
N ALA A 187 -11.44 -2.80 -13.35
CA ALA A 187 -12.05 -1.97 -14.38
C ALA A 187 -11.53 -2.33 -15.78
N SER A 188 -12.38 -2.16 -16.79
CA SER A 188 -11.97 -2.27 -18.19
C SER A 188 -10.93 -1.20 -18.52
N ALA A 189 -9.98 -1.52 -19.40
CA ALA A 189 -9.06 -0.51 -19.92
C ALA A 189 -9.88 0.56 -20.68
N GLU A 190 -9.69 1.83 -20.32
CA GLU A 190 -10.25 2.99 -21.03
C GLU A 190 -9.56 3.21 -22.39
#